data_AF-A0A2U8P0L7-F1
#
_entry.id   AF-A0A2U8P0L7-F1
#
_cell.length_a   1.000
_cell.length_b   1.000
_cell.length_c   1.000
_cell.angle_alpha   90.00
_cell.angle_beta   90.00
_cell.angle_gamma   90.00
#
_symmetry.space_group_name_H-M   'P 1'
#
loop_
_entity.id
_entity.type
_entity.pdbx_description
1 polymer ?
#
loop_
_entity_poly.entity_id
_entity_poly.type
_entity_poly.pdbx_seq_one_letter_code
_entity_poly.pdbx_strand_id
1 'polypeptide(L)'
;MARKPLLFCRQDDESKFRAVVTDINLLGKLDGWKVGRSAREIDPTMPIIYMTGTHGEEWASEGVPNSLLLAKPFAPAQIVTAISQLLNAAPPIPPAD
;
A
#
# COMPACT_ATOMS: atom_id res chain seq x y z
N MET A 1 -6.39 23.79 9.59
CA MET A 1 -6.67 22.40 10.02
C MET A 1 -5.66 21.47 9.34
N ALA A 2 -4.51 21.25 9.97
CA ALA A 2 -3.40 20.47 9.38
C ALA A 2 -3.61 18.98 9.66
N ARG A 3 -3.88 18.19 8.62
CA ARG A 3 -3.93 16.73 8.69
C ARG A 3 -2.51 16.19 8.50
N LYS A 4 -1.93 15.68 9.59
CA LYS A 4 -0.58 15.11 9.65
C LYS A 4 -0.49 13.87 8.73
N PRO A 5 0.52 13.77 7.84
CA PRO A 5 0.82 12.49 7.21
C PRO A 5 1.39 11.54 8.28
N LEU A 6 0.69 10.44 8.53
CA LEU A 6 1.12 9.37 9.41
C LEU A 6 2.17 8.52 8.66
N LEU A 7 3.42 8.96 8.69
CA LEU A 7 4.56 8.09 8.41
C LEU A 7 5.12 7.62 9.76
N PHE A 8 4.80 6.40 10.15
CA PHE A 8 5.31 5.77 11.38
C PHE A 8 6.61 5.04 11.01
N CYS A 9 7.75 5.57 11.45
CA CYS A 9 9.02 4.85 11.46
C CYS A 9 9.40 4.64 12.92
N ARG A 10 9.25 3.40 13.42
CA ARG A 10 9.83 2.96 14.68
C ARG A 10 10.86 1.90 14.34
N GLN A 11 12.09 2.19 14.71
CA GLN A 11 13.27 1.38 14.51
C GLN A 11 13.37 0.45 15.71
N ASP A 12 12.83 -0.76 15.58
CA ASP A 12 13.07 -1.90 16.46
C ASP A 12 12.86 -3.17 15.60
N ASP A 13 13.78 -4.09 15.76
CA ASP A 13 14.10 -5.26 14.95
C ASP A 13 12.89 -6.07 14.39
N GLU A 14 13.04 -6.58 13.17
CA GLU A 14 12.16 -7.60 12.54
C GLU A 14 10.66 -7.26 12.35
N SER A 15 10.34 -5.99 12.10
CA SER A 15 9.02 -5.61 11.62
C SER A 15 8.82 -6.03 10.15
N LYS A 16 8.59 -7.33 9.88
CA LYS A 16 8.11 -7.81 8.57
C LYS A 16 6.73 -7.19 8.31
N PHE A 17 6.70 -6.07 7.59
CA PHE A 17 5.47 -5.50 7.10
C PHE A 17 4.75 -6.55 6.25
N ARG A 18 3.43 -6.65 6.39
CA ARG A 18 2.62 -7.61 5.61
C ARG A 18 1.78 -6.95 4.52
N ALA A 19 1.72 -5.63 4.52
CA ALA A 19 1.02 -4.83 3.52
C ALA A 19 1.50 -3.38 3.58
N VAL A 20 1.43 -2.69 2.44
CA VAL A 20 1.70 -1.25 2.33
C VAL A 20 0.43 -0.55 1.89
N VAL A 21 0.04 0.51 2.61
CA VAL A 21 -1.08 1.37 2.24
C VAL A 21 -0.54 2.77 2.00
N THR A 22 -0.70 3.29 0.78
CA THR A 22 -0.12 4.58 0.37
C THR A 22 -1.13 5.44 -0.37
N ASP A 23 -1.08 6.76 -0.20
CA ASP A 23 -1.88 7.70 -0.97
C ASP A 23 -1.16 8.03 -2.28
N ILE A 24 -1.88 8.07 -3.40
CA ILE A 24 -1.31 8.47 -4.70
C ILE A 24 -0.95 9.95 -4.67
N ASN A 25 -1.81 10.78 -4.06
CA ASN A 25 -1.61 12.20 -3.91
C ASN A 25 -0.93 12.53 -2.57
N LEU A 26 0.24 11.93 -2.36
CA LEU A 26 1.15 12.33 -1.28
C LEU A 26 1.57 13.79 -1.54
N LEU A 27 1.05 14.72 -0.74
CA LEU A 27 1.42 16.13 -0.78
C LEU A 27 2.92 16.26 -0.46
N GLY A 28 3.76 16.49 -1.47
CA GLY A 28 5.21 16.67 -1.32
C GLY A 28 6.03 16.20 -2.52
N LYS A 29 7.25 15.72 -2.26
CA LYS A 29 8.18 15.15 -3.26
C LYS A 29 8.07 13.62 -3.40
N LEU A 30 7.28 12.99 -2.53
CA LEU A 30 7.11 11.55 -2.52
C LEU A 30 5.89 11.20 -3.37
N ASP A 31 6.09 10.31 -4.31
CA ASP A 31 5.04 9.85 -5.21
C ASP A 31 4.51 8.50 -4.69
N GLY A 32 3.20 8.40 -4.49
CA GLY A 32 2.56 7.17 -4.00
C GLY A 32 2.90 5.95 -4.85
N TRP A 33 3.05 6.15 -6.16
CA TRP A 33 3.46 5.11 -7.11
C TRP A 33 4.87 4.60 -6.84
N LYS A 34 5.81 5.52 -6.55
CA LYS A 34 7.19 5.16 -6.19
C LYS A 34 7.24 4.34 -4.91
N VAL A 35 6.39 4.64 -3.93
CA VAL A 35 6.30 3.86 -2.69
C VAL A 35 5.92 2.41 -2.98
N GLY A 36 4.89 2.18 -3.81
CA GLY A 36 4.49 0.81 -4.16
C GLY A 36 5.53 0.08 -5.03
N ARG A 37 6.22 0.79 -5.94
CA ARG A 37 7.35 0.21 -6.69
C ARG A 37 8.49 -0.21 -5.78
N SER A 38 8.94 0.66 -4.87
CA SER A 38 10.02 0.32 -3.94
C SER A 38 9.62 -0.77 -2.95
N ALA A 39 8.36 -0.81 -2.51
CA ALA A 39 7.85 -1.92 -1.71
C ALA A 39 7.94 -3.25 -2.48
N ARG A 40 7.74 -3.24 -3.80
CA ARG A 40 7.89 -4.42 -4.65
C ARG A 40 9.32 -4.83 -4.93
N GLU A 41 10.24 -3.89 -4.99
CA GLU A 41 11.67 -4.19 -5.07
C GLU A 41 12.16 -4.90 -3.81
N ILE A 42 11.57 -4.60 -2.66
CA ILE A 42 11.88 -5.25 -1.38
C ILE A 42 11.21 -6.63 -1.29
N ASP A 43 9.91 -6.71 -1.61
CA ASP A 43 9.16 -7.96 -1.59
C ASP A 43 8.15 -8.02 -2.76
N PRO A 44 8.40 -8.90 -3.76
CA PRO A 44 7.57 -9.02 -4.96
C PRO A 44 6.15 -9.54 -4.68
N THR A 45 5.89 -10.08 -3.49
CA THR A 45 4.57 -10.60 -3.07
C THR A 45 3.81 -9.65 -2.16
N MET A 46 4.45 -8.56 -1.72
CA MET A 46 3.89 -7.65 -0.72
C MET A 46 2.58 -7.00 -1.20
N PRO A 47 1.46 -7.19 -0.48
CA PRO A 47 0.20 -6.49 -0.72
C PRO A 47 0.36 -4.98 -0.72
N ILE A 48 -0.12 -4.32 -1.78
CA ILE A 48 -0.06 -2.85 -1.89
C ILE A 48 -1.45 -2.29 -2.09
N ILE A 49 -1.81 -1.27 -1.33
CA ILE A 49 -3.07 -0.56 -1.45
C ILE A 49 -2.78 0.90 -1.73
N TYR A 50 -3.22 1.36 -2.88
CA TYR A 50 -3.19 2.76 -3.28
C TYR A 50 -4.50 3.44 -2.88
N MET A 51 -4.42 4.65 -2.37
CA MET A 51 -5.57 5.48 -2.05
C MET A 51 -5.58 6.71 -2.97
N THR A 52 -6.70 6.98 -3.65
CA THR A 52 -6.86 8.17 -4.50
C THR A 52 -8.02 9.04 -4.03
N GLY A 53 -7.90 10.37 -4.19
CA GLY A 53 -8.97 11.32 -3.86
C GLY A 53 -9.70 11.93 -5.06
N THR A 54 -9.09 11.90 -6.25
CA THR A 54 -9.60 12.63 -7.42
C THR A 54 -9.08 12.08 -8.76
N HIS A 55 -7.95 11.38 -8.78
CA HIS A 55 -7.31 10.87 -10.00
C HIS A 55 -6.94 9.39 -9.79
N GLY A 56 -7.87 8.49 -10.11
CA GLY A 56 -7.66 7.04 -10.02
C GLY A 56 -7.28 6.37 -11.34
N GLU A 57 -7.44 7.08 -12.45
CA GLU A 57 -7.30 6.54 -13.81
C GLU A 57 -5.86 6.14 -14.13
N GLU A 58 -4.88 6.82 -13.53
CA GLU A 58 -3.45 6.51 -13.68
C GLU A 58 -3.06 5.14 -13.09
N TRP A 59 -3.91 4.53 -12.25
CA TRP A 59 -3.64 3.19 -11.71
C TRP A 59 -3.51 2.12 -12.79
N ALA A 60 -4.23 2.28 -13.91
CA ALA A 60 -4.13 1.34 -15.03
C ALA A 60 -2.73 1.32 -15.67
N SER A 61 -1.93 2.39 -15.51
CA SER A 61 -0.58 2.50 -16.07
C SER A 61 0.53 2.42 -15.02
N GLU A 62 0.30 2.96 -13.82
CA GLU A 62 1.30 3.04 -12.75
C GLU A 62 1.16 1.95 -11.68
N GLY A 63 0.03 1.21 -11.68
CA GLY A 63 -0.23 0.15 -10.73
C GLY A 63 0.75 -1.01 -10.84
N VAL A 64 1.14 -1.57 -9.69
CA VAL A 64 1.95 -2.79 -9.61
C VAL A 64 1.08 -4.03 -9.44
N PRO A 65 1.52 -5.24 -9.83
CA PRO A 65 0.77 -6.48 -9.60
C PRO A 65 0.45 -6.70 -8.11
N ASN A 66 -0.60 -7.45 -7.78
CA ASN A 66 -1.17 -7.58 -6.43
C ASN A 66 -1.30 -6.23 -5.69
N SER A 67 -1.76 -5.20 -6.40
CA SER A 67 -2.16 -3.94 -5.80
C SER A 67 -3.66 -3.69 -5.96
N LEU A 68 -4.22 -2.90 -5.05
CA LEU A 68 -5.60 -2.44 -5.12
C LEU A 68 -5.66 -0.92 -5.03
N LEU A 69 -6.61 -0.34 -5.76
CA LEU A 69 -6.91 1.09 -5.68
C LEU A 69 -8.20 1.31 -4.86
N LEU A 70 -8.12 2.16 -3.84
CA LEU A 70 -9.25 2.63 -3.04
C LEU A 70 -9.50 4.11 -3.28
N ALA A 71 -10.69 4.45 -3.78
CA ALA A 71 -11.11 5.83 -3.95
C ALA A 71 -11.68 6.38 -2.63
N LYS A 72 -11.28 7.59 -2.25
CA LYS A 72 -11.82 8.31 -1.10
C LYS A 72 -13.14 8.99 -1.44
N PRO A 73 -14.08 9.09 -0.47
CA PRO A 73 -14.00 8.54 0.88
C PRO A 73 -14.33 7.04 0.92
N PHE A 74 -13.62 6.28 1.76
CA PHE A 74 -13.87 4.86 2.01
C PHE A 74 -14.11 4.61 3.50
N ALA A 75 -14.81 3.53 3.82
CA ALA A 75 -14.97 3.08 5.20
C ALA A 75 -13.71 2.31 5.66
N PRO A 76 -13.31 2.37 6.95
CA PRO A 76 -12.17 1.61 7.46
C PRO A 76 -12.26 0.11 7.18
N ALA A 77 -13.48 -0.44 7.19
CA ALA A 77 -13.74 -1.84 6.84
C ALA A 77 -13.27 -2.19 5.42
N GLN A 78 -13.29 -1.25 4.47
CA GLN A 78 -12.84 -1.50 3.10
C GLN A 78 -11.32 -1.73 3.02
N ILE A 79 -10.52 -1.06 3.86
CA ILE A 79 -9.08 -1.32 3.94
C ILE A 79 -8.84 -2.74 4.48
N VAL A 80 -9.53 -3.11 5.56
CA VAL A 80 -9.37 -4.43 6.17
C VAL A 80 -9.72 -5.52 5.16
N THR A 81 -10.85 -5.39 4.46
CA THR A 81 -11.26 -6.33 3.41
C THR A 81 -10.23 -6.40 2.29
N ALA A 82 -9.72 -5.27 1.80
CA ALA A 82 -8.71 -5.23 0.74
C ALA A 82 -7.40 -5.92 1.15
N ILE A 83 -6.94 -5.69 2.39
CA ILE A 83 -5.76 -6.37 2.93
C ILE A 83 -6.02 -7.88 3.05
N SER A 84 -7.17 -8.27 3.59
CA SER A 84 -7.54 -9.70 3.71
C SER A 84 -7.60 -10.39 2.36
N GLN A 85 -8.15 -9.75 1.33
CA GLN A 85 -8.17 -10.28 -0.03
C GLN A 85 -6.77 -10.49 -0.59
N LEU A 86 -5.88 -9.49 -0.43
CA LEU A 86 -4.51 -9.59 -0.94
C LEU A 86 -3.68 -10.64 -0.18
N LEU A 87 -3.85 -10.75 1.14
CA LEU A 87 -3.18 -11.76 1.94
C LEU A 87 -3.66 -13.19 1.64
N ASN A 88 -4.94 -13.37 1.36
CA ASN A 88 -5.49 -14.68 0.99
C ASN A 88 -5.17 -15.06 -0.47
N ALA A 89 -4.91 -14.07 -1.33
CA ALA A 89 -4.53 -14.30 -2.72
C ALA A 89 -3.02 -14.58 -2.89
N ALA A 90 -2.18 -14.10 -1.96
CA ALA A 90 -0.76 -14.41 -1.95
C ALA A 90 -0.53 -15.86 -1.46
N PRO A 91 0.32 -16.66 -2.13
CA PRO A 91 0.73 -17.95 -1.59
C PRO A 91 1.39 -17.73 -0.22
N PRO A 92 1.19 -18.65 0.75
CA PRO A 92 1.76 -18.51 2.08
C PRO A 92 3.27 -18.31 1.96
N ILE A 93 3.76 -17.21 2.54
CA ILE A 93 5.19 -16.92 2.63
C ILE A 93 5.80 -18.13 3.37
N PRO A 94 6.64 -18.96 2.73
CA PRO A 94 7.27 -20.06 3.43
C PRO A 94 8.06 -19.47 4.60
N PRO A 95 8.07 -20.13 5.77
CA PRO A 95 8.89 -19.68 6.88
C PRO A 95 10.33 -19.57 6.36
N ALA A 96 10.94 -18.41 6.58
CA ALA A 96 12.37 -18.25 6.36
C ALA A 96 13.04 -19.19 7.36
N ASP A 97 13.69 -20.23 6.85
CA ASP A 97 14.62 -21.08 7.61
C ASP A 97 15.85 -20.27 8.02
#